data_AF-A0A2E6UY82-F1
#
_entry.id   AF-A0A2E6UY82-F1
#
_cell.length_a   1.000
_cell.length_b   1.000
_cell.length_c   1.000
_cell.angle_alpha   90.00
_cell.angle_beta   90.00
_cell.angle_gamma   90.00
#
_symmetry.space_group_name_H-M   'P 1'
#
loop_
_entity.id
_entity.type
_entity.pdbx_description
1 polymer ?
#
loop_
_entity_poly.entity_id
_entity_poly.type
_entity_poly.pdbx_seq_one_letter_code
_entity_poly.pdbx_strand_id
1 'polypeptide(L)'
;MIIRLMGEIDIHSFTADSLLLEQPVISNLQMPDGVSDSDMINWLGQALDSGAADRLEGDEEFRRQVESAGRYLTGLRQPGLKDGQFIMLLILRERWPVGSKAKFKVVADRVGASHTYHLMACPIQEAVDFNDDEAMSSAEAKSLHAMVPAMKRSRKQFANSSGLQQFLKNLS
;
A
#
# COMPACT_ATOMS: atom_id res chain seq x y z
N MET A 1 -11.37 3.03 12.66
CA MET A 1 -9.91 2.74 12.54
C MET A 1 -9.26 3.72 11.57
N ILE A 2 -7.95 3.93 11.65
CA ILE A 2 -7.20 4.75 10.68
C ILE A 2 -6.32 3.82 9.83
N ILE A 3 -6.45 3.94 8.51
CA ILE A 3 -5.64 3.18 7.54
C ILE A 3 -4.78 4.19 6.76
N ARG A 4 -3.47 3.97 6.76
CA ARG A 4 -2.49 4.73 5.99
C ARG A 4 -1.88 3.83 4.93
N LEU A 5 -1.99 4.23 3.67
CA LEU A 5 -1.42 3.56 2.50
C LEU A 5 -0.21 4.35 2.05
N MET A 6 0.98 3.77 2.17
CA MET A 6 2.22 4.38 1.74
C MET A 6 2.69 3.71 0.45
N GLY A 7 2.51 4.42 -0.66
CA GLY A 7 3.09 4.06 -1.95
C GLY A 7 4.54 4.51 -2.06
N GLU A 8 5.06 4.48 -3.29
CA GLU A 8 6.41 4.94 -3.58
C GLU A 8 6.50 6.48 -3.67
N ILE A 9 5.44 7.12 -4.16
CA ILE A 9 5.38 8.57 -4.37
C ILE A 9 4.40 9.20 -3.37
N ASP A 10 3.18 8.65 -3.30
CA ASP A 10 2.10 9.24 -2.51
C ASP A 10 1.76 8.44 -1.26
N ILE A 11 1.24 9.16 -0.26
CA ILE A 11 0.67 8.59 0.96
C ILE A 11 -0.79 9.00 1.04
N HIS A 12 -1.69 8.03 1.16
CA HIS A 12 -3.11 8.27 1.37
C HIS A 12 -3.52 7.80 2.76
N SER A 13 -4.26 8.63 3.50
CA SER A 13 -4.79 8.25 4.82
C SER A 13 -6.27 8.51 4.89
N PHE A 14 -6.99 7.58 5.50
CA PHE A 14 -8.43 7.69 5.66
C PHE A 14 -8.91 6.94 6.90
N THR A 15 -10.07 7.33 7.38
CA THR A 15 -10.80 6.64 8.44
C THR A 15 -11.71 5.58 7.83
N ALA A 16 -11.82 4.44 8.51
CA ALA A 16 -12.73 3.37 8.12
C ALA A 16 -13.53 2.88 9.33
N ASP A 17 -14.83 2.64 9.14
CA ASP A 17 -15.70 2.07 10.16
C ASP A 17 -15.65 0.54 10.17
N SER A 18 -15.21 -0.06 9.06
CA SER A 18 -15.08 -1.51 8.93
C SER A 18 -14.08 -1.90 7.85
N LEU A 19 -13.51 -3.10 7.98
CA LEU A 19 -12.73 -3.74 6.93
C LEU A 19 -13.66 -4.46 5.95
N LEU A 20 -13.19 -4.62 4.70
CA LEU A 20 -13.89 -5.42 3.71
C LEU A 20 -13.35 -6.85 3.73
N LEU A 21 -14.25 -7.81 3.77
CA LEU A 21 -13.93 -9.24 3.67
C LEU A 21 -14.08 -9.78 2.24
N GLU A 22 -14.87 -9.07 1.43
CA GLU A 22 -15.07 -9.36 0.02
C GLU A 22 -14.23 -8.40 -0.82
N GLN A 23 -13.74 -8.91 -1.96
CA GLN A 23 -12.92 -8.13 -2.87
C GLN A 23 -13.76 -7.00 -3.50
N PRO A 24 -13.26 -5.74 -3.48
CA PRO A 24 -13.99 -4.64 -4.06
C PRO A 24 -13.98 -4.70 -5.58
N VAL A 25 -15.06 -4.21 -6.19
CA VAL A 25 -15.13 -4.00 -7.64
C VAL A 25 -14.40 -2.71 -7.97
N ILE A 26 -13.46 -2.80 -8.91
CA ILE A 26 -12.69 -1.66 -9.41
C ILE A 26 -13.07 -1.46 -10.86
N SER A 27 -13.64 -0.29 -11.20
CA SER A 27 -14.33 -0.06 -12.49
C SER A 27 -13.44 -0.31 -13.70
N ASN A 28 -12.14 -0.01 -13.60
CA ASN A 28 -11.16 -0.20 -14.67
C ASN A 28 -10.40 -1.54 -14.60
N LEU A 29 -10.79 -2.45 -13.71
CA LEU A 29 -10.14 -3.74 -13.50
C LEU A 29 -11.14 -4.88 -13.76
N GLN A 30 -11.37 -5.19 -15.03
CA GLN A 30 -12.15 -6.36 -15.44
C GLN A 30 -11.25 -7.37 -16.14
N MET A 31 -11.27 -8.60 -15.64
CA MET A 31 -10.45 -9.69 -16.16
C MET A 31 -11.30 -10.94 -16.42
N PRO A 32 -11.04 -11.70 -17.50
CA PRO A 32 -11.79 -12.91 -17.82
C PRO A 32 -11.78 -13.96 -16.70
N ASP A 33 -10.66 -14.07 -15.99
CA ASP A 33 -10.45 -15.09 -14.95
C ASP A 33 -10.67 -14.54 -13.53
N GLY A 34 -11.23 -13.34 -13.41
CA GLY A 34 -11.37 -12.61 -12.15
C GLY A 34 -10.08 -11.91 -11.70
N VAL A 35 -10.22 -11.11 -10.63
CA VAL A 35 -9.14 -10.30 -10.05
C VAL A 35 -8.56 -11.05 -8.84
N SER A 36 -7.25 -11.25 -8.82
CA SER A 36 -6.57 -11.85 -7.66
C SER A 36 -6.15 -10.81 -6.63
N ASP A 37 -5.82 -11.23 -5.41
CA ASP A 37 -5.23 -10.34 -4.39
C ASP A 37 -3.92 -9.70 -4.86
N SER A 38 -3.15 -10.43 -5.67
CA SER A 38 -1.94 -9.89 -6.30
C SER A 38 -2.28 -8.79 -7.30
N ASP A 39 -3.31 -8.98 -8.13
CA ASP A 39 -3.78 -7.94 -9.05
C ASP A 39 -4.22 -6.69 -8.26
N MET A 40 -4.94 -6.86 -7.15
CA MET A 40 -5.36 -5.76 -6.27
C MET A 40 -4.16 -4.99 -5.66
N ILE A 41 -3.13 -5.71 -5.18
CA ILE A 41 -1.90 -5.08 -4.66
C ILE A 41 -1.18 -4.29 -5.76
N ASN A 42 -1.06 -4.86 -6.96
CA ASN A 42 -0.38 -4.20 -8.08
C ASN A 42 -1.16 -2.98 -8.57
N TRP A 43 -2.49 -3.08 -8.63
CA TRP A 43 -3.36 -1.96 -8.98
C TRP A 43 -3.22 -0.83 -7.96
N LEU A 44 -3.29 -1.15 -6.65
CA LEU A 44 -3.16 -0.14 -5.60
C LEU A 44 -1.76 0.50 -5.61
N GLY A 45 -0.71 -0.29 -5.84
CA GLY A 45 0.64 0.21 -5.98
C GLY A 45 0.77 1.19 -7.14
N GLN A 46 0.26 0.83 -8.32
CA GLN A 46 0.25 1.73 -9.49
C GLN A 46 -0.61 2.99 -9.23
N ALA A 47 -1.75 2.83 -8.54
CA ALA A 47 -2.62 3.94 -8.20
C ALA A 47 -1.88 5.00 -7.36
N LEU A 48 -1.09 4.58 -6.37
CA LEU A 48 -0.30 5.44 -5.47
C LEU A 48 1.04 5.92 -6.06
N ASP A 49 1.40 5.45 -7.25
CA ASP A 49 2.71 5.67 -7.87
C ASP A 49 2.61 6.49 -9.18
N SER A 50 1.40 6.89 -9.56
CA SER A 50 1.12 7.61 -10.81
C SER A 50 0.75 9.09 -10.63
N GLY A 51 1.26 9.74 -9.58
CA GLY A 51 0.85 11.10 -9.22
C GLY A 51 -0.58 11.10 -8.68
N ALA A 52 -0.81 10.25 -7.69
CA ALA A 52 -2.11 9.96 -7.13
C ALA A 52 -2.70 11.16 -6.39
N ALA A 53 -1.88 12.03 -5.80
CA ALA A 53 -2.35 13.14 -4.95
C ALA A 53 -3.44 13.98 -5.63
N ASP A 54 -3.17 14.52 -6.81
CA ASP A 54 -4.14 15.35 -7.55
C ASP A 54 -5.44 14.58 -7.88
N ARG A 55 -5.31 13.29 -8.19
CA ARG A 55 -6.45 12.42 -8.52
C ARG A 55 -7.25 12.02 -7.29
N LEU A 56 -6.59 11.76 -6.17
CA LEU A 56 -7.25 11.42 -4.90
C LEU A 56 -8.08 12.61 -4.39
N GLU A 57 -7.62 13.84 -4.63
CA GLU A 57 -8.35 15.06 -4.30
C GLU A 57 -9.48 15.36 -5.30
N GLY A 58 -9.21 15.19 -6.60
CA GLY A 58 -10.13 15.62 -7.67
C GLY A 58 -11.12 14.57 -8.18
N ASP A 59 -10.88 13.27 -7.94
CA ASP A 59 -11.68 12.15 -8.45
C ASP A 59 -12.20 11.29 -7.29
N GLU A 60 -13.45 11.54 -6.91
CA GLU A 60 -14.10 10.84 -5.81
C GLU A 60 -14.26 9.33 -6.07
N GLU A 61 -14.51 8.92 -7.31
CA GLU A 61 -14.64 7.49 -7.66
C GLU A 61 -13.29 6.80 -7.47
N PHE A 62 -12.22 7.38 -7.99
CA PHE A 62 -10.88 6.86 -7.82
C PHE A 62 -10.47 6.77 -6.35
N ARG A 63 -10.73 7.83 -5.55
CA ARG A 63 -10.46 7.81 -4.11
C ARG A 63 -11.22 6.69 -3.41
N ARG A 64 -12.51 6.51 -3.67
CA ARG A 64 -13.31 5.43 -3.09
C ARG A 64 -12.78 4.04 -3.48
N GLN A 65 -12.28 3.87 -4.70
CA GLN A 65 -11.65 2.62 -5.14
C GLN A 65 -10.36 2.35 -4.37
N VAL A 66 -9.49 3.36 -4.21
CA VAL A 66 -8.24 3.25 -3.44
C VAL A 66 -8.52 2.89 -1.98
N GLU A 67 -9.47 3.57 -1.34
CA GLU A 67 -9.86 3.31 0.04
C GLU A 67 -10.48 1.91 0.20
N SER A 68 -11.33 1.48 -0.74
CA SER A 68 -11.94 0.15 -0.72
C SER A 68 -10.89 -0.96 -0.88
N ALA A 69 -9.95 -0.79 -1.81
CA ALA A 69 -8.80 -1.70 -1.95
C ALA A 69 -7.95 -1.72 -0.67
N GLY A 70 -7.69 -0.56 -0.08
CA GLY A 70 -6.98 -0.43 1.20
C GLY A 70 -7.68 -1.18 2.34
N ARG A 71 -8.99 -1.03 2.48
CA ARG A 71 -9.81 -1.72 3.49
C ARG A 71 -9.80 -3.23 3.30
N TYR A 72 -9.94 -3.70 2.07
CA TYR A 72 -9.88 -5.12 1.73
C TYR A 72 -8.52 -5.73 2.05
N LEU A 73 -7.44 -5.11 1.57
CA LEU A 73 -6.09 -5.60 1.82
C LEU A 73 -5.71 -5.52 3.31
N THR A 74 -6.23 -4.53 4.05
CA THR A 74 -6.10 -4.47 5.50
C THR A 74 -6.85 -5.62 6.16
N GLY A 75 -8.08 -5.92 5.74
CA GLY A 75 -8.87 -7.07 6.17
C GLY A 75 -8.12 -8.40 6.03
N LEU A 76 -7.47 -8.61 4.89
CA LEU A 76 -6.69 -9.82 4.63
C LEU A 76 -5.43 -9.94 5.52
N ARG A 77 -4.78 -8.82 5.82
CA ARG A 77 -3.48 -8.82 6.50
C ARG A 77 -3.58 -8.68 8.02
N GLN A 78 -4.59 -7.96 8.49
CA GLN A 78 -4.80 -7.63 9.89
C GLN A 78 -6.29 -7.68 10.23
N PRO A 79 -6.92 -8.87 10.15
CA PRO A 79 -8.36 -9.03 10.43
C PRO A 79 -8.75 -8.66 11.87
N GLY A 80 -7.77 -8.57 12.78
CA GLY A 80 -7.97 -8.19 14.18
C GLY A 80 -7.88 -6.68 14.47
N LEU A 81 -7.76 -5.82 13.45
CA LEU A 81 -7.74 -4.38 13.63
C LEU A 81 -9.08 -3.91 14.20
N LYS A 82 -9.02 -3.13 15.29
CA LYS A 82 -10.18 -2.64 16.04
C LYS A 82 -10.41 -1.15 15.82
N ASP A 83 -11.57 -0.69 16.27
CA ASP A 83 -11.88 0.73 16.34
C ASP A 83 -10.87 1.48 17.20
N GLY A 84 -10.63 2.74 16.81
CA GLY A 84 -9.57 3.57 17.35
C GLY A 84 -8.17 3.22 16.85
N GLN A 85 -7.87 2.01 16.38
CA GLN A 85 -6.48 1.65 16.05
C GLN A 85 -5.99 2.23 14.72
N PHE A 86 -4.67 2.44 14.64
CA PHE A 86 -3.96 2.90 13.44
C PHE A 86 -3.18 1.74 12.80
N ILE A 87 -3.21 1.66 11.47
CA ILE A 87 -2.36 0.77 10.71
C ILE A 87 -1.79 1.48 9.49
N MET A 88 -0.55 1.11 9.16
CA MET A 88 0.09 1.51 7.91
C MET A 88 0.41 0.30 7.04
N LEU A 89 0.04 0.37 5.77
CA LEU A 89 0.41 -0.57 4.72
C LEU A 89 1.48 0.06 3.84
N LEU A 90 2.59 -0.64 3.65
CA LEU A 90 3.66 -0.27 2.72
C LEU A 90 3.42 -0.99 1.40
N ILE A 91 3.31 -0.27 0.29
CA ILE A 91 3.14 -0.82 -1.05
C ILE A 91 4.39 -0.50 -1.86
N LEU A 92 5.27 -1.49 -1.97
CA LEU A 92 6.66 -1.32 -2.41
C LEU A 92 6.88 -1.92 -3.80
N ARG A 93 7.63 -1.22 -4.65
CA ARG A 93 8.05 -1.70 -5.97
C ARG A 93 9.02 -2.86 -5.84
N GLU A 94 8.70 -3.97 -6.49
CA GLU A 94 9.56 -5.13 -6.55
C GLU A 94 10.62 -4.98 -7.66
N ARG A 95 11.84 -5.40 -7.33
CA ARG A 95 12.94 -5.55 -8.28
C ARG A 95 12.76 -6.87 -9.03
N TRP A 96 12.58 -6.78 -10.33
CA TRP A 96 12.54 -7.96 -11.19
C TRP A 96 13.94 -8.59 -11.32
N PRO A 97 14.09 -9.90 -11.04
CA PRO A 97 15.33 -10.61 -11.29
C PRO A 97 15.72 -10.58 -12.77
N VAL A 98 17.03 -10.54 -13.04
CA VAL A 98 17.57 -10.64 -14.39
C VAL A 98 17.10 -11.96 -15.02
N GLY A 99 16.69 -11.91 -16.29
CA GLY A 99 16.14 -13.07 -17.00
C GLY A 99 14.66 -13.38 -16.71
N SER A 100 14.02 -12.72 -15.73
CA SER A 100 12.60 -12.96 -15.39
C SER A 100 11.66 -11.82 -15.81
N LYS A 101 12.16 -10.75 -16.44
CA LYS A 101 11.40 -9.55 -16.80
C LYS A 101 10.05 -9.86 -17.49
N ALA A 102 10.04 -10.79 -18.45
CA ALA A 102 8.82 -11.14 -19.16
C ALA A 102 7.72 -11.67 -18.23
N LYS A 103 8.06 -12.54 -17.27
CA LYS A 103 7.11 -13.09 -16.31
C LYS A 103 6.49 -12.01 -15.43
N PHE A 104 7.31 -11.11 -14.88
CA PHE A 104 6.80 -10.04 -14.02
C PHE A 104 6.03 -8.99 -14.82
N LYS A 105 6.46 -8.70 -16.05
CA LYS A 105 5.72 -7.81 -16.95
C LYS A 105 4.32 -8.33 -17.25
N VAL A 106 4.15 -9.63 -17.48
CA VAL A 106 2.80 -10.23 -17.67
C VAL A 106 1.90 -9.96 -16.46
N VAL A 107 2.45 -10.04 -15.23
CA VAL A 107 1.67 -9.74 -14.01
C VAL A 107 1.32 -8.26 -13.91
N ALA A 108 2.29 -7.37 -14.14
CA ALA A 108 2.06 -5.93 -14.05
C ALA A 108 1.07 -5.44 -15.14
N ASP A 109 1.20 -5.96 -16.37
CA ASP A 109 0.36 -5.58 -17.51
C ASP A 109 -1.12 -5.91 -17.30
N ARG A 110 -1.45 -6.94 -16.50
CA ARG A 110 -2.85 -7.27 -16.17
C ARG A 110 -3.61 -6.10 -15.59
N VAL A 111 -2.93 -5.23 -14.85
CA VAL A 111 -3.53 -4.07 -14.17
C VAL A 111 -3.02 -2.73 -14.74
N GLY A 112 -2.27 -2.77 -15.84
CA GLY A 112 -1.63 -1.59 -16.42
C GLY A 112 -0.52 -0.99 -15.56
N ALA A 113 0.08 -1.77 -14.66
CA ALA A 113 1.15 -1.30 -13.78
C ALA A 113 2.52 -1.26 -14.49
N SER A 114 3.34 -0.28 -14.10
CA SER A 114 4.73 -0.17 -14.57
C SER A 114 5.70 -1.11 -13.84
N HIS A 115 5.32 -1.54 -12.64
CA HIS A 115 6.08 -2.43 -11.77
C HIS A 115 5.17 -3.53 -11.21
N THR A 116 5.77 -4.57 -10.64
CA THR A 116 5.06 -5.37 -9.65
C THR A 116 5.27 -4.77 -8.27
N TYR A 117 4.27 -4.89 -7.41
CA TYR A 117 4.26 -4.32 -6.08
C TYR A 117 4.07 -5.42 -5.04
N HIS A 118 4.62 -5.20 -3.86
CA HIS A 118 4.43 -6.05 -2.70
C HIS A 118 3.89 -5.23 -1.54
N LEU A 119 3.02 -5.85 -0.76
CA LEU A 119 2.41 -5.21 0.40
C LEU A 119 3.05 -5.75 1.69
N MET A 120 3.48 -4.84 2.56
CA MET A 120 3.81 -5.16 3.95
C MET A 120 2.89 -4.41 4.89
N ALA A 121 2.21 -5.13 5.78
CA ALA A 121 1.47 -4.51 6.87
C ALA A 121 2.42 -4.21 8.03
N CYS A 122 2.45 -2.95 8.48
CA CYS A 122 3.15 -2.58 9.71
C CYS A 122 2.39 -3.11 10.93
N PRO A 123 3.04 -3.23 12.10
CA PRO A 123 2.36 -3.55 13.34
C PRO A 123 1.30 -2.51 13.66
N ILE A 124 0.15 -2.97 14.15
CA ILE A 124 -0.96 -2.12 14.61
C ILE A 124 -0.44 -1.17 15.70
N GLN A 125 -0.82 0.10 15.61
CA GLN A 125 -0.56 1.12 16.62
C GLN A 125 -1.84 1.49 17.37
N GLU A 126 -1.66 2.12 18.53
CA GLU A 126 -2.75 2.71 19.29
C GLU A 126 -3.40 3.87 18.55
N ALA A 127 -4.55 4.29 19.07
CA ALA A 127 -5.31 5.39 18.51
C ALA A 127 -4.52 6.69 18.51
N VAL A 128 -4.59 7.38 17.38
CA VAL A 128 -4.14 8.76 17.22
C VAL A 128 -5.30 9.59 16.69
N ASP A 129 -5.30 10.89 16.99
CA ASP A 129 -6.24 11.80 16.35
C ASP A 129 -5.83 11.97 14.89
N PHE A 130 -6.76 11.71 13.97
CA PHE A 130 -6.53 11.81 12.54
C PHE A 130 -6.25 13.25 12.09
N ASN A 131 -6.75 14.25 12.83
CA ASN A 131 -6.57 15.66 12.51
C ASN A 131 -5.37 16.30 13.22
N ASP A 132 -4.63 15.52 14.02
CA ASP A 132 -3.40 15.94 14.66
C ASP A 132 -2.20 15.44 13.84
N ASP A 133 -1.63 16.35 13.05
CA ASP A 133 -0.48 16.07 12.19
C ASP A 133 0.73 15.56 12.97
N GLU A 134 0.94 16.04 14.20
CA GLU A 134 2.06 15.61 15.05
C GLU A 134 1.84 14.17 15.53
N ALA A 135 0.63 13.85 15.97
CA ALA A 135 0.26 12.50 16.38
C ALA A 135 0.35 11.51 15.21
N MET A 136 -0.13 11.89 14.03
CA MET A 136 -0.05 11.08 12.81
C MET A 136 1.40 10.84 12.37
N SER A 137 2.23 11.87 12.39
CA SER A 137 3.67 11.77 12.07
C SER A 137 4.41 10.85 13.05
N SER A 138 4.12 10.97 14.34
CA SER A 138 4.70 10.11 15.38
C SER A 138 4.29 8.64 15.20
N ALA A 139 3.02 8.35 14.90
CA ALA A 139 2.53 7.01 14.63
C ALA A 139 3.13 6.40 13.36
N GLU A 140 3.30 7.21 12.31
CA GLU A 140 4.01 6.81 11.09
C GLU A 140 5.46 6.41 11.40
N ALA A 141 6.21 7.28 12.07
CA ALA A 141 7.60 7.03 12.43
C ALA A 141 7.73 5.75 13.26
N LYS A 142 6.88 5.56 14.27
CA LYS A 142 6.86 4.34 15.10
C LYS A 142 6.59 3.09 14.27
N SER A 143 5.64 3.15 13.33
CA SER A 143 5.29 2.05 12.43
C SER A 143 6.44 1.69 11.48
N LEU A 144 7.06 2.70 10.86
CA LEU A 144 8.22 2.52 9.98
C LEU A 144 9.42 1.94 10.72
N HIS A 145 9.74 2.49 11.90
CA HIS A 145 10.84 2.01 12.73
C HIS A 145 10.66 0.54 13.14
N ALA A 146 9.45 0.14 13.51
CA ALA A 146 9.14 -1.26 13.85
C ALA A 146 9.37 -2.21 12.66
N MET A 147 9.20 -1.73 11.43
CA MET A 147 9.38 -2.52 10.20
C MET A 147 10.82 -2.58 9.69
N VAL A 148 11.76 -1.79 10.25
CA VAL A 148 13.16 -1.74 9.81
C VAL A 148 13.82 -3.12 9.70
N PRO A 149 13.67 -4.05 10.67
CA PRO A 149 14.29 -5.37 10.55
C PRO A 149 13.75 -6.17 9.35
N ALA A 150 12.43 -6.11 9.09
CA ALA A 150 11.83 -6.78 7.94
C ALA A 150 12.29 -6.16 6.62
N MET A 151 12.31 -4.83 6.55
CA MET A 151 12.77 -4.09 5.37
C MET A 151 14.25 -4.32 5.06
N LYS A 152 15.12 -4.41 6.07
CA LYS A 152 16.54 -4.77 5.89
C LYS A 152 16.71 -6.18 5.33
N ARG A 153 15.94 -7.16 5.80
CA ARG A 153 15.98 -8.55 5.27
C ARG A 153 15.56 -8.62 3.80
N SER A 154 14.54 -7.86 3.42
CA SER A 154 14.01 -7.88 2.05
C SER A 154 14.55 -6.76 1.15
N ARG A 155 15.60 -6.06 1.57
CA ARG A 155 16.15 -4.88 0.87
C ARG A 155 16.46 -5.11 -0.61
N LYS A 156 16.97 -6.31 -0.96
CA LYS A 156 17.28 -6.67 -2.36
C LYS A 156 16.04 -6.83 -3.23
N GLN A 157 14.94 -7.31 -2.65
CA GLN A 157 13.66 -7.47 -3.32
C GLN A 157 13.05 -6.10 -3.67
N PHE A 158 13.29 -5.08 -2.85
CA PHE A 158 12.73 -3.73 -3.04
C PHE A 158 13.76 -2.71 -3.49
N ALA A 159 14.74 -3.13 -4.31
CA ALA A 159 15.77 -2.24 -4.81
C ALA A 159 15.23 -1.16 -5.76
N ASN A 160 14.04 -1.37 -6.33
CA ASN A 160 13.35 -0.41 -7.20
C ASN A 160 12.45 0.57 -6.42
N SER A 161 12.33 0.39 -5.11
CA SER A 161 11.67 1.35 -4.23
C SER A 161 12.67 2.36 -3.67
N SER A 162 12.80 3.49 -4.35
CA SER A 162 13.68 4.59 -3.98
C SER A 162 13.37 5.16 -2.61
N GLY A 163 12.10 5.36 -2.25
CA GLY A 163 11.67 5.86 -0.94
C GLY A 163 12.14 4.96 0.20
N LEU A 164 11.98 3.64 0.03
CA LEU A 164 12.50 2.66 0.98
C LEU A 164 14.04 2.68 1.07
N GLN A 165 14.74 2.75 -0.08
CA GLN A 165 16.21 2.79 -0.06
C GLN A 165 16.73 4.05 0.63
N GLN A 166 16.06 5.19 0.46
CA GLN A 166 16.40 6.44 1.14
C GLN A 166 16.13 6.34 2.64
N PHE A 167 14.96 5.84 3.04
CA PHE A 167 14.63 5.61 4.44
C PHE A 167 15.66 4.71 5.14
N LEU A 168 16.01 3.57 4.54
CA LEU A 168 17.01 2.66 5.10
C LEU A 168 18.42 3.25 5.18
N LYS A 169 18.79 4.18 4.29
CA LYS A 169 20.07 4.92 4.32
C LYS A 169 20.09 5.98 5.43
N ASN A 170 18.97 6.65 5.69
CA ASN A 170 18.88 7.67 6.73
C ASN A 170 18.92 7.08 8.15
N LEU A 171 18.72 5.76 8.27
CA LEU A 171 18.79 4.99 9.51
C LEU A 171 20.15 4.34 9.79
N SER A 172 21.09 4.40 8.84
CA SER A 172 22.43 3.81 8.94
C SER A 172 23.47 4.86 9.29
#